data_AF-A0A8S9JXF4-F1
#
_entry.id   AF-A0A8S9JXF4-F1
#
_cell.length_a   1.000
_cell.length_b   1.000
_cell.length_c   1.000
_cell.angle_alpha   90.00
_cell.angle_beta   90.00
_cell.angle_gamma   90.00
#
_symmetry.space_group_name_H-M   'P 1'
#
loop_
_entity.id
_entity.type
_entity.pdbx_description
1 polymer ?
#
loop_
_entity_poly.entity_id
_entity_poly.type
_entity_poly.pdbx_seq_one_letter_code
_entity_poly.pdbx_strand_id
1 'polypeptide(L)'
;MTVTLKAYMLKSRQLHFRNSFARENGIKKGGKINLVDKNGGTWPSCVASGYVNGGFYLAKGWISFCKASGITTGETFTLKFVREKGKTPMLQFCSKAKTKVNTETRFQKKASVSVEGEPSRRTHASHKPTVDSQNLECKQPLETIYHQVRQSMMNVLADVRRFGSELEIKEQNLEAVLEEIDLLGEKVSEINKLFK
;
A
#
# COMPACT_ATOMS: atom_id res chain seq x y z
N MET A 1 -15.46 8.23 2.23
CA MET A 1 -14.61 7.20 2.87
C MET A 1 -14.08 7.72 4.18
N THR A 2 -13.91 6.86 5.17
CA THR A 2 -13.24 7.17 6.43
C THR A 2 -11.93 6.39 6.49
N VAL A 3 -10.85 7.06 6.88
CA VAL A 3 -9.48 6.55 6.81
C VAL A 3 -8.74 6.88 8.09
N THR A 4 -8.04 5.91 8.66
CA THR A 4 -7.11 6.12 9.78
C THR A 4 -5.69 6.18 9.26
N LEU A 5 -4.98 7.29 9.49
CA LEU A 5 -3.62 7.46 9.01
C LEU A 5 -2.65 6.59 9.83
N LYS A 6 -2.03 5.58 9.21
CA LYS A 6 -1.08 4.68 9.87
C LYS A 6 0.35 4.90 9.35
N ALA A 7 1.34 4.65 10.20
CA ALA A 7 2.76 4.89 9.86
C ALA A 7 3.22 4.14 8.60
N TYR A 8 2.75 2.90 8.39
CA TYR A 8 3.12 2.13 7.20
C TYR A 8 2.61 2.78 5.89
N MET A 9 1.50 3.52 5.93
CA MET A 9 0.96 4.21 4.75
C MET A 9 1.90 5.34 4.31
N LEU A 10 2.52 6.04 5.28
CA LEU A 10 3.53 7.06 5.00
C LEU A 10 4.80 6.44 4.41
N LYS A 11 5.22 5.26 4.92
CA LYS A 11 6.37 4.51 4.40
C LYS A 11 6.14 4.02 2.97
N SER A 12 5.00 3.38 2.70
CA SER A 12 4.65 2.92 1.35
C SER A 12 4.31 4.05 0.38
N ARG A 13 4.02 5.25 0.92
CA ARG A 13 3.49 6.42 0.20
C ARG A 13 2.18 6.12 -0.54
N GLN A 14 1.41 5.15 -0.06
CA GLN A 14 0.15 4.71 -0.65
C GLN A 14 -0.98 4.79 0.38
N LEU A 15 -2.10 5.41 -0.01
CA LEU A 15 -3.32 5.44 0.79
C LEU A 15 -4.38 4.55 0.16
N HIS A 16 -4.48 3.31 0.63
CA HIS A 16 -5.49 2.36 0.17
C HIS A 16 -6.88 2.76 0.66
N PHE A 17 -7.88 2.54 -0.19
CA PHE A 17 -9.28 2.70 0.18
C PHE A 17 -10.09 1.47 -0.21
N ARG A 18 -11.26 1.31 0.43
CA ARG A 18 -12.11 0.14 0.23
C ARG A 18 -12.58 0.04 -1.23
N ASN A 19 -12.53 -1.16 -1.79
CA ASN A 19 -13.04 -1.43 -3.14
C ASN A 19 -14.54 -1.12 -3.28
N SER A 20 -15.32 -1.26 -2.20
CA SER A 20 -16.73 -0.84 -2.18
C SER A 20 -16.87 0.65 -2.47
N PHE A 21 -16.07 1.49 -1.82
CA PHE A 21 -16.06 2.93 -2.07
C PHE A 21 -15.66 3.25 -3.51
N ALA A 22 -14.66 2.56 -4.06
CA ALA A 22 -14.28 2.74 -5.46
C ALA A 22 -15.46 2.45 -6.41
N ARG A 23 -16.14 1.32 -6.20
CA ARG A 23 -17.28 0.86 -6.99
C ARG A 23 -18.48 1.81 -6.89
N GLU A 24 -18.86 2.20 -5.68
CA GLU A 24 -19.94 3.15 -5.39
C GLU A 24 -19.73 4.50 -6.08
N ASN A 25 -18.46 4.91 -6.25
CA ASN A 25 -18.10 6.20 -6.86
C ASN A 25 -17.68 6.09 -8.34
N GLY A 26 -17.91 4.92 -8.96
CA GLY A 26 -17.61 4.68 -10.37
C GLY A 26 -16.12 4.81 -10.72
N ILE A 27 -15.23 4.49 -9.79
CA ILE A 27 -13.78 4.41 -10.00
C ILE A 27 -13.49 3.00 -10.54
N LYS A 28 -13.37 2.88 -11.86
CA LYS A 28 -13.13 1.60 -12.55
C LYS A 28 -11.68 1.36 -12.94
N LYS A 29 -10.89 2.43 -13.08
CA LYS A 29 -9.48 2.39 -13.48
C LYS A 29 -8.70 3.50 -12.79
N GLY A 30 -7.37 3.39 -12.84
CA GLY A 30 -6.49 4.46 -12.41
C GLY A 30 -6.70 5.75 -13.21
N GLY A 31 -6.38 6.88 -12.60
CA GLY A 31 -6.59 8.19 -13.21
C GLY A 31 -6.22 9.34 -12.28
N LYS A 32 -6.15 10.55 -12.85
CA LYS A 32 -5.89 11.77 -12.10
C LYS A 32 -7.08 12.10 -11.18
N ILE A 33 -6.79 12.55 -9.98
CA ILE A 33 -7.77 13.00 -9.00
C ILE A 33 -7.20 14.18 -8.21
N ASN A 34 -8.05 15.08 -7.74
CA ASN A 34 -7.64 16.19 -6.87
C ASN A 34 -8.03 15.91 -5.42
N LEU A 35 -7.15 16.18 -4.47
CA LEU A 35 -7.49 16.15 -3.05
C LEU A 35 -7.68 17.57 -2.56
N VAL A 36 -8.81 17.85 -1.91
CA VAL A 36 -9.14 19.20 -1.42
C VAL A 36 -9.04 19.20 0.09
N ASP A 37 -8.08 19.94 0.64
CA ASP A 37 -7.84 20.05 2.08
C ASP A 37 -8.92 20.84 2.82
N LYS A 38 -8.81 20.88 4.15
CA LYS A 38 -9.75 21.57 5.04
C LYS A 38 -9.88 23.08 4.77
N ASN A 39 -8.87 23.69 4.14
CA ASN A 39 -8.80 25.11 3.80
C ASN A 39 -9.19 25.37 2.33
N GLY A 40 -9.62 24.35 1.59
CA GLY A 40 -9.94 24.46 0.17
C GLY A 40 -8.74 24.36 -0.78
N GLY A 41 -7.53 24.12 -0.24
CA GLY A 41 -6.33 23.92 -1.05
C GLY A 41 -6.42 22.63 -1.85
N THR A 42 -6.03 22.70 -3.13
CA THR A 42 -6.13 21.57 -4.07
C THR A 42 -4.77 20.93 -4.32
N TRP A 43 -4.70 19.61 -4.12
CA TRP A 43 -3.49 18.81 -4.24
C TRP A 43 -3.67 17.78 -5.36
N PRO A 44 -2.97 17.92 -6.50
CA PRO A 44 -3.00 16.94 -7.58
C PRO A 44 -2.50 15.58 -7.11
N SER A 45 -3.25 14.53 -7.43
CA SER A 45 -3.00 13.16 -7.02
C SER A 45 -3.43 12.19 -8.13
N CYS A 46 -3.20 10.89 -7.91
CA CYS A 46 -3.67 9.86 -8.81
C CYS A 46 -4.22 8.67 -8.03
N VAL A 47 -5.29 8.09 -8.56
CA VAL A 47 -5.73 6.75 -8.19
C VAL A 47 -4.96 5.75 -9.05
N ALA A 48 -4.37 4.74 -8.41
CA ALA A 48 -3.74 3.61 -9.07
C ALA A 48 -4.38 2.30 -8.58
N SER A 49 -4.27 1.26 -9.39
CA SER A 49 -4.72 -0.10 -9.05
C SER A 49 -3.50 -0.94 -8.65
N GLY A 50 -3.63 -1.74 -7.60
CA GLY A 50 -2.65 -2.75 -7.24
C GLY A 50 -2.82 -4.01 -8.09
N TYR A 51 -1.71 -4.55 -8.60
CA TYR A 51 -1.68 -5.72 -9.50
C TYR A 51 -2.25 -7.00 -8.88
N VAL A 52 -2.04 -7.24 -7.58
CA VAL A 52 -2.31 -8.55 -6.95
C VAL A 52 -3.74 -8.68 -6.43
N ASN A 53 -4.34 -7.60 -5.92
CA ASN A 53 -5.64 -7.65 -5.22
C ASN A 53 -6.72 -6.76 -5.87
N GLY A 54 -6.45 -6.18 -7.05
CA GLY A 54 -7.35 -5.25 -7.74
C GLY A 54 -7.75 -4.03 -6.89
N GLY A 55 -6.98 -3.74 -5.83
CA GLY A 55 -7.29 -2.71 -4.85
C GLY A 55 -6.86 -1.33 -5.33
N PHE A 56 -7.67 -0.32 -5.07
CA PHE A 56 -7.33 1.06 -5.42
C PHE A 56 -6.60 1.79 -4.29
N TYR A 57 -5.65 2.63 -4.65
CA TYR A 57 -4.93 3.50 -3.72
C TYR A 57 -4.68 4.87 -4.31
N LEU A 58 -4.56 5.87 -3.44
CA LEU A 58 -4.08 7.21 -3.80
C LEU A 58 -2.55 7.22 -3.77
N ALA A 59 -1.98 7.74 -4.84
CA ALA A 59 -0.55 7.97 -5.02
C ALA A 59 -0.30 9.44 -5.36
N LYS A 60 0.87 9.95 -4.95
CA LYS A 60 1.28 11.36 -5.13
C LYS A 60 0.32 12.35 -4.45
N GLY A 61 0.83 13.48 -3.95
CA GLY A 61 0.02 14.57 -3.37
C GLY A 61 -0.70 14.30 -2.03
N TRP A 62 -1.11 13.06 -1.72
CA TRP A 62 -1.93 12.76 -0.53
C TRP A 62 -1.20 13.02 0.80
N ILE A 63 0.11 12.81 0.86
CA ILE A 63 0.91 13.10 2.07
C ILE A 63 0.90 14.62 2.33
N SER A 64 1.07 15.43 1.28
CA SER A 64 1.05 16.89 1.38
C SER A 64 -0.34 17.39 1.77
N PHE A 65 -1.39 16.82 1.16
CA PHE A 65 -2.77 17.04 1.56
C PHE A 65 -3.00 16.76 3.06
N CYS A 66 -2.48 15.63 3.58
CA CYS A 66 -2.60 15.30 5.00
C CYS A 66 -1.91 16.34 5.88
N LYS A 67 -0.70 16.77 5.52
CA LYS A 67 0.03 17.83 6.23
C LYS A 67 -0.73 19.15 6.23
N ALA A 68 -1.25 19.59 5.09
CA ALA A 68 -2.04 20.82 4.97
C ALA A 68 -3.36 20.76 5.75
N SER A 69 -3.99 19.58 5.78
CA SER A 69 -5.16 19.30 6.62
C SER A 69 -4.81 19.16 8.11
N GLY A 70 -3.53 19.20 8.47
CA GLY A 70 -3.02 19.00 9.83
C GLY A 70 -3.23 17.60 10.37
N ILE A 71 -3.42 16.59 9.51
CA ILE A 71 -3.68 15.19 9.90
C ILE A 71 -2.38 14.53 10.37
N THR A 72 -2.38 13.99 11.59
CA THR A 72 -1.26 13.26 12.18
C THR A 72 -1.49 11.75 12.19
N THR A 73 -0.43 10.98 12.38
CA THR A 73 -0.53 9.51 12.46
C THR A 73 -1.40 9.12 13.66
N GLY A 74 -2.27 8.13 13.47
CA GLY A 74 -3.26 7.68 14.45
C GLY A 74 -4.62 8.39 14.31
N GLU A 75 -4.69 9.54 13.66
CA GLU A 75 -5.96 10.24 13.45
C GLU A 75 -6.80 9.58 12.36
N THR A 76 -8.12 9.65 12.56
CA THR A 76 -9.10 9.21 11.58
C THR A 76 -9.76 10.42 10.94
N PHE A 77 -9.88 10.41 9.62
CA PHE A 77 -10.48 11.49 8.84
C PHE A 77 -11.41 10.95 7.76
N THR A 78 -12.34 11.80 7.33
CA THR A 78 -13.34 11.46 6.31
C THR A 78 -13.13 12.30 5.06
N LEU A 79 -13.19 11.63 3.91
CA LEU A 79 -13.16 12.23 2.58
C LEU A 79 -14.47 11.96 1.84
N LYS A 80 -15.00 12.95 1.12
CA LYS A 80 -16.14 12.80 0.20
C LYS A 80 -15.65 12.83 -1.23
N PHE A 81 -16.14 11.91 -2.06
CA PHE A 81 -15.90 11.96 -3.49
C PHE A 81 -16.88 12.92 -4.16
N VAL A 82 -16.36 13.79 -5.01
CA VAL A 82 -17.12 14.77 -5.77
C VAL A 82 -16.73 14.62 -7.23
N ARG A 83 -17.73 14.51 -8.11
CA ARG A 83 -17.54 14.42 -9.55
C ARG A 83 -18.45 15.42 -10.25
N GLU A 84 -17.83 16.34 -10.97
CA GLU A 84 -18.52 17.30 -11.83
C GLU A 84 -18.28 16.94 -13.31
N LYS A 85 -19.29 17.16 -14.15
CA LYS A 85 -19.21 16.84 -15.59
C LYS A 85 -18.09 17.67 -16.24
N GLY A 86 -17.17 17.00 -16.92
CA GLY A 86 -16.05 17.64 -17.63
C GLY A 86 -14.87 18.08 -16.75
N LYS A 87 -14.92 17.84 -15.42
CA LYS A 87 -13.82 18.20 -14.51
C LYS A 87 -13.12 16.96 -13.96
N THR A 88 -11.88 17.14 -13.50
CA THR A 88 -11.15 16.10 -12.75
C THR A 88 -11.89 15.79 -11.45
N PRO A 89 -12.14 14.51 -11.12
CA PRO A 89 -12.81 14.13 -9.88
C PRO A 89 -12.01 14.58 -8.66
N MET A 90 -12.69 14.75 -7.53
CA MET A 90 -12.11 15.28 -6.31
C MET A 90 -12.44 14.41 -5.10
N LEU A 91 -11.51 14.32 -4.15
CA LEU A 91 -11.77 13.87 -2.78
C LEU A 91 -11.60 15.04 -1.83
N GLN A 92 -12.70 15.49 -1.26
CA GLN A 92 -12.73 16.64 -0.37
C GLN A 92 -12.68 16.19 1.09
N PHE A 93 -11.81 16.83 1.87
CA PHE A 93 -11.77 16.68 3.32
C PHE A 93 -13.10 17.12 3.94
N CYS A 94 -13.67 16.28 4.79
CA CYS A 94 -14.91 16.59 5.50
C CYS A 94 -14.66 16.88 6.97
N SER A 95 -14.04 15.95 7.69
CA SER A 95 -13.88 16.05 9.13
C SER A 95 -12.79 15.10 9.65
N LYS A 96 -12.29 15.40 10.85
CA LYS A 96 -11.53 14.45 11.67
C LYS A 96 -12.44 13.86 12.74
N ALA A 97 -12.24 12.59 13.07
CA ALA A 97 -12.81 12.00 14.27
C ALA A 97 -12.14 12.64 15.50
N LYS A 98 -12.93 13.10 16.48
CA LYS A 98 -12.40 13.56 17.76
C LYS A 98 -11.85 12.36 18.52
N THR A 99 -10.54 12.30 18.70
CA THR A 99 -9.95 11.47 19.76
C THR A 99 -10.43 12.05 21.09
N LYS A 100 -11.21 11.30 21.86
CA LYS A 100 -11.51 11.67 23.25
C LYS A 100 -10.20 11.55 24.05
N VAL A 101 -9.35 12.57 23.99
CA VAL A 101 -8.38 12.82 25.05
C VAL A 101 -9.14 13.63 26.08
N ASN A 102 -9.49 12.99 27.20
CA ASN A 102 -9.93 13.70 28.40
C ASN A 102 -8.78 14.61 28.83
N THR A 103 -8.86 15.88 28.46
CA THR A 103 -8.24 16.95 29.24
C THR A 103 -9.37 17.87 29.63
N GLU A 104 -9.93 17.59 30.79
CA GLU A 104 -10.69 18.58 31.53
C GLU A 104 -9.77 19.77 31.77
N THR A 105 -10.16 20.94 31.28
CA THR A 105 -9.95 22.18 32.02
C THR A 105 -11.00 23.19 31.59
N ARG A 106 -11.88 23.44 32.55
CA ARG A 106 -13.03 24.34 32.52
C ARG A 106 -12.58 25.73 32.96
N PHE A 107 -12.70 26.72 32.08
CA PHE A 107 -12.93 28.14 32.42
C PHE A 107 -13.80 28.73 31.28
N GLN A 108 -15.13 28.60 31.36
CA GLN A 108 -16.12 29.56 31.88
C GLN A 108 -16.33 30.86 31.04
N LYS A 109 -17.55 30.93 30.46
CA LYS A 109 -18.48 32.09 30.28
C LYS A 109 -17.96 33.35 29.56
N LYS A 110 -18.47 33.70 28.37
CA LYS A 110 -19.76 34.36 28.01
C LYS A 110 -19.60 35.89 27.92
N ALA A 111 -19.72 36.46 26.71
CA ALA A 111 -20.56 37.62 26.37
C ALA A 111 -20.29 38.12 24.94
N SER A 112 -21.37 38.48 24.25
CA SER A 112 -21.47 39.16 22.97
C SER A 112 -21.47 40.68 23.17
N VAL A 113 -20.68 41.44 22.40
CA VAL A 113 -20.94 42.85 22.04
C VAL A 113 -20.30 43.16 20.69
N SER A 114 -21.09 43.82 19.84
CA SER A 114 -20.76 44.45 18.56
C SER A 114 -20.05 45.80 18.78
N VAL A 115 -18.93 46.04 18.10
CA VAL A 115 -18.49 47.39 17.70
C VAL A 115 -17.70 47.27 16.39
N GLU A 116 -18.07 48.11 15.42
CA GLU A 116 -17.43 48.27 14.12
C GLU A 116 -15.96 48.72 14.22
N GLY A 117 -15.14 48.20 13.32
CA GLY A 117 -13.77 48.64 13.08
C GLY A 117 -13.25 48.01 11.80
N GLU A 118 -12.79 48.86 10.88
CA GLU A 118 -12.53 48.60 9.45
C GLU A 118 -11.75 47.33 9.05
N PRO A 119 -11.94 46.85 7.80
CA PRO A 119 -11.29 45.66 7.28
C PRO A 119 -9.84 45.95 6.86
N SER A 120 -8.90 45.48 7.67
CA SER A 120 -7.49 45.39 7.26
C SER A 120 -7.35 44.37 6.12
N ARG A 121 -7.24 44.90 4.90
CA ARG A 121 -6.94 44.18 3.67
C ARG A 121 -5.58 43.49 3.80
N ARG A 122 -5.56 42.24 4.24
CA ARG A 122 -4.44 41.34 3.93
C ARG A 122 -4.76 40.65 2.61
N THR A 123 -4.11 41.14 1.58
CA THR A 123 -4.04 40.52 0.25
C THR A 123 -3.47 39.12 0.43
N HIS A 124 -4.33 38.09 0.42
CA HIS A 124 -3.88 36.72 0.36
C HIS A 124 -3.36 36.48 -1.06
N ALA A 125 -2.04 36.47 -1.19
CA ALA A 125 -1.36 36.01 -2.38
C ALA A 125 -1.87 34.59 -2.67
N SER A 126 -2.65 34.49 -3.74
CA SER A 126 -2.97 33.22 -4.37
C SER A 126 -1.65 32.51 -4.63
N HIS A 127 -1.43 31.36 -3.98
CA HIS A 127 -0.33 30.48 -4.35
C HIS A 127 -0.62 29.99 -5.76
N LYS A 128 -0.15 30.78 -6.73
CA LYS A 128 -0.06 30.45 -8.14
C LYS A 128 0.75 29.16 -8.19
N PRO A 129 0.21 28.05 -8.72
CA PRO A 129 1.04 26.91 -9.01
C PRO A 129 2.00 27.37 -10.10
N THR A 130 3.28 27.47 -9.76
CA THR A 130 4.34 27.61 -10.74
C THR A 130 4.19 26.44 -11.71
N VAL A 131 3.90 26.79 -12.96
CA VAL A 131 3.77 25.87 -14.07
C VAL A 131 5.10 25.13 -14.21
N ASP A 132 5.07 23.84 -13.89
CA ASP A 132 5.74 22.82 -14.69
C ASP A 132 4.72 21.70 -14.92
N SER A 133 3.78 22.03 -15.80
CA SER A 133 2.83 21.10 -16.40
C SER A 133 3.54 20.29 -17.47
N GLN A 134 4.45 19.40 -17.10
CA GLN A 134 4.98 18.40 -18.04
C GLN A 134 5.36 17.13 -17.26
N ASN A 135 4.74 16.02 -17.65
CA ASN A 135 4.92 14.65 -17.13
C ASN A 135 4.36 14.31 -15.73
N LEU A 136 3.04 14.50 -15.54
CA LEU A 136 2.29 13.67 -14.60
C LEU A 136 1.91 12.31 -15.24
N GLU A 137 2.90 11.62 -15.79
CA GLU A 137 2.71 10.21 -16.15
C GLU A 137 2.70 9.41 -14.83
N CYS A 138 1.61 8.68 -14.59
CA CYS A 138 1.49 7.82 -13.43
C CYS A 138 2.24 6.51 -13.70
N LYS A 139 3.54 6.58 -14.02
CA LYS A 139 4.40 5.39 -14.08
C LYS A 139 4.78 4.97 -12.66
N GLN A 140 4.69 3.66 -12.43
CA GLN A 140 4.75 2.98 -11.14
C GLN A 140 6.21 2.86 -10.65
N PRO A 141 6.63 3.58 -9.59
CA PRO A 141 7.98 3.40 -9.01
C PRO A 141 8.13 2.09 -8.20
N LEU A 142 7.07 1.28 -8.10
CA LEU A 142 7.04 0.03 -7.32
C LEU A 142 7.34 -1.24 -8.13
N GLU A 143 7.34 -1.16 -9.47
CA GLU A 143 7.55 -2.34 -10.31
C GLU A 143 8.94 -2.95 -10.07
N THR A 144 9.98 -2.14 -9.92
CA THR A 144 11.36 -2.62 -9.74
C THR A 144 11.54 -3.45 -8.46
N ILE A 145 11.02 -2.98 -7.32
CA ILE A 145 11.12 -3.70 -6.04
C ILE A 145 10.32 -5.00 -6.10
N TYR A 146 9.13 -4.96 -6.71
CA TYR A 146 8.31 -6.15 -6.89
C TYR A 146 9.00 -7.20 -7.79
N HIS A 147 9.61 -6.78 -8.90
CA HIS A 147 10.35 -7.68 -9.78
C HIS A 147 11.57 -8.31 -9.08
N GLN A 148 12.31 -7.53 -8.28
CA GLN A 148 13.43 -8.04 -7.48
C GLN A 148 12.98 -9.09 -6.46
N VAL A 149 11.92 -8.81 -5.69
CA VAL A 149 11.38 -9.75 -4.71
C VAL A 149 10.84 -11.00 -5.40
N ARG A 150 10.07 -10.84 -6.49
CA ARG A 150 9.56 -11.96 -7.29
C ARG A 150 10.70 -12.82 -7.82
N GLN A 151 11.77 -12.22 -8.34
CA GLN A 151 12.91 -12.96 -8.86
C GLN A 151 13.67 -13.69 -7.75
N SER A 152 13.87 -13.06 -6.60
CA SER A 152 14.49 -13.71 -5.43
C SER A 152 13.70 -14.95 -5.00
N MET A 153 12.37 -14.88 -4.98
CA MET A 153 11.53 -16.04 -4.66
C MET A 153 11.63 -17.13 -5.73
N MET A 154 11.65 -16.76 -7.00
CA MET A 154 11.81 -17.73 -8.10
C MET A 154 13.16 -18.46 -8.02
N ASN A 155 14.23 -17.76 -7.65
CA ASN A 155 15.55 -18.36 -7.46
C ASN A 155 15.53 -19.37 -6.30
N VAL A 156 14.98 -18.99 -5.14
CA VAL A 156 14.85 -19.92 -3.99
C VAL A 156 14.03 -21.16 -4.35
N LEU A 157 12.93 -21.00 -5.10
CA LEU A 157 12.15 -22.15 -5.57
C LEU A 157 12.94 -23.04 -6.53
N ALA A 158 13.78 -22.46 -7.40
CA ALA A 158 14.64 -23.23 -8.28
C ALA A 158 15.68 -24.03 -7.46
N ASP A 159 16.27 -23.42 -6.44
CA ASP A 159 17.24 -24.08 -5.56
C ASP A 159 16.59 -25.24 -4.79
N VAL A 160 15.40 -25.04 -4.22
CA VAL A 160 14.65 -26.11 -3.52
C VAL A 160 14.36 -27.28 -4.46
N ARG A 161 13.90 -27.01 -5.68
CA ARG A 161 13.64 -28.06 -6.68
C ARG A 161 14.91 -28.81 -7.05
N ARG A 162 16.02 -28.09 -7.22
CA ARG A 162 17.33 -28.68 -7.51
C ARG A 162 17.78 -29.60 -6.38
N PHE A 163 17.70 -29.16 -5.12
CA PHE A 163 18.03 -30.02 -3.97
C PHE A 163 17.14 -31.26 -3.90
N GLY A 164 15.85 -31.12 -4.23
CA GLY A 164 14.94 -32.27 -4.34
C GLY A 164 15.45 -33.30 -5.36
N SER A 165 15.85 -32.86 -6.56
CA SER A 165 16.43 -33.77 -7.56
C SER A 165 17.75 -34.40 -7.11
N GLU A 166 18.63 -33.64 -6.43
CA GLU A 166 19.88 -34.19 -5.89
C GLU A 166 19.61 -35.25 -4.80
N LEU A 167 18.57 -35.06 -3.99
CA LEU A 167 18.16 -36.02 -2.95
C LEU A 167 17.61 -37.30 -3.57
N GLU A 168 16.72 -37.19 -4.55
CA GLU A 168 16.14 -38.32 -5.30
C GLU A 168 17.23 -39.20 -5.92
N ILE A 169 18.25 -38.61 -6.55
CA ILE A 169 19.37 -39.36 -7.13
C ILE A 169 20.14 -40.12 -6.04
N LYS A 170 20.35 -39.51 -4.87
CA LYS A 170 21.05 -40.17 -3.77
C LYS A 170 20.23 -41.32 -3.19
N GLU A 171 18.91 -41.18 -3.13
CA GLU A 171 18.00 -42.24 -2.71
C GLU A 171 18.10 -43.45 -3.64
N GLN A 172 18.01 -43.24 -4.96
CA GLN A 172 18.18 -44.30 -5.96
C GLN A 172 19.55 -44.99 -5.89
N ASN A 173 20.63 -44.23 -5.64
CA ASN A 173 21.95 -44.82 -5.46
C ASN A 173 22.02 -45.72 -4.21
N LEU A 174 21.35 -45.34 -3.13
CA LEU A 174 21.32 -46.16 -1.91
C LEU A 174 20.47 -47.41 -2.11
N GLU A 175 19.35 -47.31 -2.82
CA GLU A 175 18.52 -48.47 -3.20
C GLU A 175 19.34 -49.48 -4.02
N ALA A 176 20.10 -49.01 -5.02
CA ALA A 176 20.98 -49.89 -5.81
C ALA A 176 22.05 -50.60 -4.96
N VAL A 177 22.67 -49.89 -4.01
CA VAL A 177 23.65 -50.50 -3.10
C VAL A 177 23.02 -51.56 -2.19
N LEU A 178 21.78 -51.35 -1.75
CA LEU A 178 21.05 -52.35 -0.96
C LEU A 178 20.80 -53.62 -1.78
N GLU A 179 20.39 -53.50 -3.04
CA GLU A 179 20.22 -54.66 -3.95
C GLU A 179 21.53 -55.45 -4.13
N GLU A 180 22.67 -54.76 -4.24
CA GLU A 180 23.98 -55.42 -4.34
C GLU A 180 24.35 -56.20 -3.07
N ILE A 181 24.03 -55.66 -1.89
CA ILE A 181 24.25 -56.33 -0.61
C ILE A 181 23.39 -57.60 -0.50
N ASP A 182 22.12 -57.53 -0.91
CA ASP A 182 21.22 -58.68 -0.88
C ASP A 182 21.74 -59.81 -1.80
N LEU A 183 22.15 -59.48 -3.03
CA LEU A 183 22.77 -60.44 -3.96
C LEU A 183 24.05 -61.07 -3.40
N LEU A 184 24.86 -60.31 -2.66
CA LEU A 184 26.05 -60.84 -2.01
C LEU A 184 25.67 -61.79 -0.86
N GLY A 185 24.65 -61.46 -0.09
CA GLY A 185 24.11 -62.30 0.98
C GLY A 185 23.66 -63.67 0.48
N GLU A 186 22.96 -63.71 -0.66
CA GLU A 186 22.57 -64.96 -1.32
C GLU A 186 23.78 -65.81 -1.73
N LYS A 187 24.78 -65.19 -2.37
CA LYS A 187 26.01 -65.91 -2.78
C LYS A 187 26.76 -66.50 -1.59
N VAL A 188 26.89 -65.77 -0.49
CA VAL A 188 27.53 -66.27 0.74
C VAL A 188 26.74 -67.44 1.32
N SER A 189 25.40 -67.38 1.29
CA SER A 189 24.53 -68.49 1.72
C SER A 189 24.77 -69.75 0.89
N GLU A 190 24.86 -69.64 -0.45
CA GLU A 190 25.16 -70.78 -1.33
C GLU A 190 26.55 -71.37 -1.07
N ILE A 191 27.57 -70.53 -0.88
CA ILE A 191 28.92 -70.99 -0.55
C ILE A 191 28.90 -71.78 0.78
N ASN A 192 28.23 -71.28 1.81
CA ASN A 192 28.13 -71.95 3.10
C ASN A 192 27.45 -73.32 3.04
N LYS A 193 26.57 -73.56 2.05
CA LYS A 193 25.97 -74.89 1.84
C LYS A 193 26.96 -75.91 1.30
N LEU A 194 28.02 -75.49 0.59
CA LEU A 194 29.04 -76.40 0.05
C LEU A 194 30.03 -76.90 1.10
N PHE A 195 30.12 -76.23 2.25
CA PHE A 195 31.04 -76.56 3.35
C PHE A 195 30.35 -77.21 4.56
N LYS A 196 29.07 -77.58 4.44
CA LYS A 196 28.31 -78.37 5.43
C LYS A 196 28.03 -79.77 4.90
#